data_AF-A0A6L5FP01-F1
#
_entry.id   AF-A0A6L5FP01-F1
#
_cell.length_a   1.000
_cell.length_b   1.000
_cell.length_c   1.000
_cell.angle_alpha   90.00
_cell.angle_beta   90.00
_cell.angle_gamma   90.00
#
_symmetry.space_group_name_H-M   'P 1'
#
loop_
_entity.id
_entity.type
_entity.pdbx_description
1 polymer ?
#
loop_
_entity_poly.entity_id
_entity_poly.type
_entity_poly.pdbx_seq_one_letter_code
_entity_poly.pdbx_strand_id
1 'polypeptide(L)' 'MTNTSKGEEKRDRLENSSRAMPPAERTIAVVGDRIDSRDLFVGAREIIIGHGSDMYRLRLTAQNKLILTK' A
#
# COMPACT_ATOMS: atom_id res chain seq x y z
N MET A 1 -45.07 -36.11 0.22
CA MET A 1 -44.46 -35.34 1.31
C MET A 1 -42.94 -35.37 1.13
N THR A 2 -42.21 -34.34 1.57
CA THR A 2 -40.73 -34.27 1.73
C THR A 2 -39.89 -34.79 0.55
N ASN A 3 -39.39 -33.93 -0.34
CA ASN A 3 -38.14 -33.14 -0.19
C ASN A 3 -36.86 -33.98 -0.21
N THR A 4 -35.98 -33.71 -1.19
CA THR A 4 -34.60 -33.22 -1.00
C THR A 4 -34.04 -32.74 -2.35
N SER A 5 -33.18 -31.73 -2.33
CA SER A 5 -32.74 -31.01 -3.53
C SER A 5 -31.22 -31.08 -3.73
N LYS A 6 -30.77 -30.62 -4.91
CA LYS A 6 -29.48 -29.91 -5.12
C LYS A 6 -28.20 -30.78 -5.21
N GLY A 7 -28.06 -31.49 -6.33
CA GLY A 7 -26.77 -32.02 -6.79
C GLY A 7 -25.89 -30.95 -7.46
N GLU A 8 -24.98 -30.38 -6.69
CA GLU A 8 -23.67 -29.81 -7.07
C GLU A 8 -23.44 -29.31 -8.52
N GLU A 9 -24.00 -28.15 -8.89
CA GLU A 9 -23.45 -27.35 -10.00
C GLU A 9 -22.25 -26.51 -9.52
N LYS A 10 -21.13 -27.19 -9.22
CA LYS A 10 -19.83 -26.56 -9.01
C LYS A 10 -18.98 -26.70 -10.26
N ARG A 11 -18.95 -25.63 -11.07
CA ARG A 11 -17.96 -25.45 -12.14
C ARG A 11 -17.13 -24.22 -11.83
N ASP A 12 -15.82 -24.42 -11.73
CA ASP A 12 -14.85 -23.37 -11.52
C ASP A 12 -14.89 -22.32 -12.64
N ARG A 13 -14.63 -21.05 -12.30
CA ARG A 13 -13.35 -20.41 -12.65
C ARG A 13 -13.21 -18.97 -12.13
N LEU A 14 -12.05 -18.71 -11.54
CA LEU A 14 -11.30 -17.46 -11.70
C LEU A 14 -12.01 -16.16 -11.28
N GLU A 15 -12.61 -16.13 -10.09
CA GLU A 15 -12.68 -14.85 -9.38
C GLU A 15 -11.25 -14.47 -8.97
N ASN A 16 -10.60 -13.66 -9.80
CA ASN A 16 -9.23 -13.23 -9.63
C ASN A 16 -9.15 -12.21 -8.49
N SER A 17 -9.18 -12.73 -7.26
CA SER A 17 -8.80 -12.03 -6.04
C SER A 17 -7.35 -11.60 -6.18
N SER A 18 -7.16 -10.39 -6.72
CA SER A 18 -5.90 -9.66 -6.71
C SER A 18 -5.52 -9.45 -5.25
N ARG A 19 -4.77 -10.43 -4.72
CA ARG A 19 -4.24 -10.47 -3.36
C ARG A 19 -3.18 -9.39 -3.22
N ALA A 20 -3.65 -8.14 -3.17
CA ALA A 20 -2.87 -6.97 -2.85
C ALA A 20 -2.10 -7.31 -1.59
N MET A 21 -0.78 -7.43 -1.73
CA MET A 21 0.07 -7.71 -0.59
C MET A 21 -0.16 -6.58 0.41
N PRO A 22 -0.39 -6.88 1.71
CA PRO A 22 -0.55 -5.82 2.70
C PRO A 22 0.69 -4.91 2.61
N PRO A 23 0.52 -3.57 2.69
CA PRO A 23 1.61 -2.63 2.48
C PRO A 23 2.76 -2.99 3.41
N ALA A 24 3.90 -3.35 2.83
CA ALA A 24 5.00 -3.96 3.58
C ALA A 24 5.51 -2.99 4.66
N GLU A 25 5.43 -3.45 5.91
CA GLU A 25 5.98 -2.71 7.05
C GLU A 25 7.49 -2.54 6.85
N ARG A 26 7.97 -1.31 7.01
CA ARG A 26 9.35 -0.92 6.72
C ARG A 26 9.94 -0.12 7.88
N THR A 27 11.08 -0.57 8.37
CA THR A 27 11.90 0.21 9.31
C THR A 27 12.82 1.13 8.52
N ILE A 28 12.90 2.39 8.93
CA ILE A 28 13.84 3.38 8.40
C ILE A 28 14.59 3.97 9.60
N ALA A 29 15.92 4.00 9.54
CA ALA A 29 16.73 4.57 10.61
C ALA A 29 16.72 6.11 10.55
N VAL A 30 16.57 6.75 11.71
CA VAL A 30 16.80 8.18 11.89
C VAL A 30 18.13 8.34 12.61
N VAL A 31 19.09 9.05 12.00
CA VAL A 31 20.46 9.19 12.54
C VAL A 31 20.84 10.66 12.54
N GLY A 32 21.03 11.26 13.73
CA GLY A 32 21.35 12.70 13.85
C GLY A 32 20.31 13.59 13.16
N ASP A 33 19.04 13.32 13.46
CA ASP A 33 17.84 13.98 12.92
C ASP A 33 17.75 13.97 11.37
N ARG A 34 18.38 12.96 10.74
CA ARG A 34 18.38 12.76 9.29
C ARG A 34 17.87 11.38 8.90
N ILE A 35 17.26 11.34 7.72
CA ILE A 35 16.78 10.16 7.01
C ILE A 35 17.28 10.30 5.57
N ASP A 36 17.77 9.22 4.95
CA ASP A 36 18.07 9.23 3.52
C ASP A 36 16.77 9.14 2.70
N SER A 37 16.60 10.03 1.72
CA SER A 37 15.40 10.02 0.87
C SER A 37 15.32 8.78 -0.03
N ARG A 38 16.43 8.10 -0.31
CA ARG A 38 16.46 6.82 -1.04
C ARG A 38 15.80 5.73 -0.21
N ASP A 39 16.23 5.59 1.05
CA ASP A 39 15.72 4.65 2.04
C ASP A 39 14.22 4.91 2.34
N LEU A 40 13.77 6.16 2.16
CA LEU A 40 12.37 6.57 2.22
C LEU A 40 11.56 6.17 0.97
N PHE A 41 12.14 6.27 -0.23
CA PHE A 41 11.48 6.00 -1.52
C PHE A 41 11.85 4.65 -2.19
N VAL A 42 12.43 3.69 -1.43
CA VAL A 42 12.54 2.30 -1.92
C VAL A 42 11.14 1.77 -2.26
N GLY A 43 10.94 1.32 -3.50
CA GLY A 43 9.70 0.72 -3.99
C GLY A 43 8.55 1.68 -4.34
N ALA A 44 8.58 2.95 -3.92
CA ALA A 44 7.50 3.92 -4.14
C ALA A 44 8.05 5.34 -4.34
N ARG A 45 7.39 6.18 -5.14
CA ARG A 45 7.79 7.60 -5.35
C ARG A 45 7.00 8.60 -4.51
N GLU A 46 6.13 8.11 -3.64
CA GLU A 46 5.24 8.89 -2.79
C GLU A 46 5.08 8.17 -1.45
N ILE A 47 5.02 8.94 -0.35
CA ILE A 47 4.61 8.46 0.96
C ILE A 47 3.55 9.41 1.54
N ILE A 48 2.69 8.87 2.41
CA ILE A 48 1.76 9.65 3.21
C ILE A 48 2.31 9.76 4.64
N ILE A 49 2.30 10.98 5.18
CA ILE A 49 2.70 11.31 6.54
C ILE A 49 1.44 11.78 7.27
N GLY A 50 0.95 10.97 8.21
CA GLY A 50 -0.13 11.39 9.11
C GLY A 50 0.40 12.38 10.15
N HIS A 51 -0.30 13.50 10.35
CA HIS A 51 0.07 14.54 11.30
C HIS A 51 -1.19 15.06 12.01
N GLY A 52 -1.49 14.50 13.18
CA GLY A 52 -2.77 14.74 13.86
C GLY A 52 -3.94 14.22 13.02
N SER A 53 -4.90 15.10 12.70
CA SER A 53 -6.01 14.80 11.78
C SER A 53 -5.66 15.01 10.30
N ASP A 54 -4.53 15.66 10.01
CA ASP A 54 -4.11 15.96 8.64
C ASP A 54 -3.30 14.81 8.03
N MET A 55 -3.41 14.67 6.71
CA MET A 55 -2.48 13.87 5.92
C MET A 55 -1.62 14.80 5.07
N TYR A 56 -0.33 14.53 5.04
CA TYR A 56 0.62 15.17 4.15
C TYR A 56 1.21 14.15 3.19
N ARG A 57 1.63 14.59 2.01
CA ARG A 57 2.08 13.75 0.90
C ARG A 57 3.47 14.20 0.46
N LEU A 58 4.48 13.43 0.84
CA LEU A 58 5.86 13.67 0.40
C LEU A 58 6.13 12.83 -0.85
N ARG A 59 6.46 13.49 -1.97
CA ARG A 59 6.74 12.81 -3.24
C ARG A 59 8.09 13.20 -3.84
N LEU A 60 8.73 12.23 -4.50
CA LEU A 60 9.93 12.45 -5.31
C LEU A 60 9.52 12.82 -6.74
N THR A 61 9.86 14.03 -7.16
CA THR A 61 9.62 14.51 -8.53
C THR A 61 10.61 13.91 -9.53
N ALA A 62 10.29 13.97 -10.83
CA ALA A 62 11.19 13.55 -11.90
C ALA A 62 12.50 14.39 -12.01
N GLN A 63 12.61 15.49 -11.27
CA GLN A 63 13.82 16.32 -11.15
C GLN A 63 14.65 15.96 -9.91
N ASN A 64 14.38 14.80 -9.29
CA ASN A 64 14.92 14.34 -8.00
C ASN A 64 14.68 15.29 -6.80
N LYS A 65 13.84 16.33 -6.97
CA LYS A 65 13.41 17.20 -5.87
C LYS A 65 12.30 16.54 -5.09
N LEU A 66 12.38 16.62 -3.76
CA LEU A 66 11.27 16.32 -2.86
C LEU A 66 10.29 17.49 -2.85
N ILE A 67 8.98 17.22 -2.85
CA ILE A 67 7.97 18.19 -2.42
C ILE A 67 7.04 17.54 -1.41
N LEU A 68 6.61 18.34 -0.43
CA LEU A 68 5.55 18.02 0.52
C LEU A 68 4.30 18.79 0.11
N THR A 69 3.16 18.11 -0.02
CA THR A 69 1.85 18.77 -0.07
C THR A 69 1.01 18.36 1.14
N LYS A 70 -0.03 19.14 1.42
CA LYS A 70 -1.23 18.64 2.09
C LYS A 70 -2.14 17.92 1.05
#